data_AF-A0A1W1W9M5-F1
#
_entry.id   AF-A0A1W1W9M5-F1
#
_cell.length_a   1.000
_cell.length_b   1.000
_cell.length_c   1.000
_cell.angle_alpha   90.00
_cell.angle_beta   90.00
_cell.angle_gamma   90.00
#
_symmetry.space_group_name_H-M   'P 1'
#
loop_
_entity.id
_entity.type
_entity.pdbx_description
1 polymer ?
#
loop_
_entity_poly.entity_id
_entity_poly.type
_entity_poly.pdbx_seq_one_letter_code
_entity_poly.pdbx_strand_id
1 'polypeptide(L)'
;MSRYWFWYKFWRTWMWLFFIALSVFLLLGLIMGAYLFLMQRNHWQPCDNALKIPQDFRNQLDHFAESQGGQFVGCEVYWVENEPERKRQRRRGNYRFGIRVNNRTMWSYWSLLPSGSFRPESPKAYAIWRYSRP
;
A
#
# COMPACT_ATOMS: atom_id res chain seq x y z
N MET A 1 -47.46 5.73 -39.75
CA MET A 1 -46.05 5.83 -39.29
C MET A 1 -45.43 4.43 -39.40
N SER A 2 -44.32 4.27 -40.14
CA SER A 2 -43.73 2.95 -40.39
C SER A 2 -43.21 2.31 -39.09
N ARG A 3 -43.61 1.06 -38.83
CA ARG A 3 -43.21 0.26 -37.65
C ARG A 3 -41.69 0.22 -37.45
N TYR A 4 -40.93 0.24 -38.56
CA TYR A 4 -39.47 0.30 -38.56
C TYR A 4 -38.89 1.57 -37.93
N TRP A 5 -39.54 2.72 -38.14
CA TRP A 5 -39.04 4.00 -37.64
C TRP A 5 -39.22 4.13 -36.13
N PHE A 6 -40.29 3.53 -35.59
CA PHE A 6 -40.51 3.41 -34.15
C PHE A 6 -39.43 2.55 -33.49
N TRP A 7 -39.17 1.35 -34.03
CA TRP A 7 -38.14 0.46 -33.50
C TRP A 7 -36.73 1.05 -33.60
N TYR A 8 -36.41 1.76 -34.68
CA TYR A 8 -35.14 2.47 -34.81
C TYR A 8 -34.94 3.52 -33.71
N LYS A 9 -35.95 4.36 -33.45
CA LYS A 9 -35.87 5.36 -32.38
C LYS A 9 -35.77 4.72 -31.00
N PHE A 10 -36.52 3.66 -30.76
CA PHE A 10 -36.48 2.92 -29.50
C PHE A 10 -35.09 2.33 -29.24
N TRP A 11 -34.51 1.61 -30.21
CA TRP A 11 -33.17 1.03 -30.09
C TRP A 11 -32.08 2.08 -29.92
N ARG A 12 -32.18 3.20 -30.65
CA ARG A 12 -31.24 4.32 -30.49
C ARG A 12 -31.27 4.88 -29.08
N THR A 13 -32.46 5.16 -28.53
CA THR A 13 -32.59 5.67 -27.16
C THR A 13 -32.09 4.67 -26.12
N TRP A 14 -32.39 3.38 -26.31
CA TRP A 14 -31.89 2.31 -25.43
C TRP A 14 -30.37 2.20 -25.44
N MET A 15 -29.73 2.29 -26.61
CA MET A 15 -28.26 2.30 -26.70
C MET A 15 -27.66 3.49 -25.95
N TRP A 16 -28.21 4.69 -26.11
CA TRP A 16 -27.72 5.86 -25.38
C TRP A 16 -27.87 5.72 -23.87
N LEU A 17 -29.02 5.23 -23.39
CA LEU A 17 -29.23 4.96 -21.96
C LEU A 17 -28.24 3.91 -21.43
N PHE A 18 -27.99 2.86 -22.21
CA PHE A 18 -26.99 1.85 -21.85
C PHE A 18 -25.58 2.44 -21.73
N PHE A 19 -25.15 3.26 -22.69
CA PHE A 19 -23.83 3.90 -22.63
C PHE A 19 -23.70 4.87 -21.46
N ILE A 20 -24.76 5.62 -21.14
CA ILE A 20 -24.78 6.50 -19.95
C ILE A 20 -24.71 5.69 -18.67
N ALA A 21 -25.49 4.60 -18.56
CA ALA A 21 -25.43 3.74 -17.38
C ALA A 21 -24.03 3.12 -17.22
N LEU A 22 -23.44 2.61 -18.30
CA LEU A 22 -22.10 2.04 -18.30
C LEU A 22 -21.05 3.08 -17.86
N SER A 23 -21.12 4.31 -18.37
CA SER A 23 -20.16 5.35 -18.02
C SER A 23 -20.27 5.77 -16.55
N VAL A 24 -21.49 5.83 -16.00
CA VAL A 24 -21.72 6.09 -14.57
C VAL A 24 -21.14 4.96 -13.72
N PHE A 25 -21.36 3.69 -14.09
CA PHE A 25 -20.78 2.55 -13.37
C PHE A 25 -19.25 2.56 -13.38
N LEU A 26 -18.64 2.89 -14.52
CA LEU A 26 -17.18 3.01 -14.63
C LEU A 26 -16.65 4.16 -13.76
N LEU A 27 -17.33 5.31 -13.77
CA LEU A 27 -16.96 6.46 -12.95
C LEU A 27 -17.06 6.16 -11.45
N LEU A 28 -18.13 5.50 -11.02
CA LEU A 28 -18.28 5.03 -9.64
C LEU A 28 -17.18 4.04 -9.25
N GLY A 29 -16.83 3.11 -10.14
CA GLY A 29 -15.72 2.19 -9.95
C GLY A 29 -14.37 2.90 -9.76
N LEU A 30 -14.09 3.94 -10.56
CA LEU A 30 -12.89 4.76 -10.42
C LEU A 30 -12.86 5.54 -9.11
N ILE A 31 -13.99 6.16 -8.73
CA ILE A 31 -14.10 6.90 -7.46
C ILE A 31 -13.89 5.96 -6.27
N MET A 32 -14.53 4.79 -6.27
CA MET A 32 -14.38 3.80 -5.22
C MET A 32 -12.93 3.28 -5.16
N GLY A 33 -12.30 3.00 -6.31
CA GLY A 33 -10.90 2.60 -6.37
C GLY A 33 -9.94 3.66 -5.80
N ALA A 34 -10.15 4.93 -6.18
CA ALA A 34 -9.37 6.05 -5.65
C ALA A 34 -9.56 6.23 -4.13
N TYR A 35 -10.80 6.09 -3.64
CA TYR A 35 -11.11 6.14 -2.21
C TYR A 35 -10.41 5.04 -1.42
N LEU A 36 -10.46 3.78 -1.90
CA LEU A 36 -9.78 2.66 -1.27
C LEU A 36 -8.26 2.85 -1.26
N PHE A 37 -7.68 3.38 -2.34
CA PHE A 37 -6.26 3.68 -2.41
C PHE A 37 -5.83 4.75 -1.39
N LEU A 38 -6.64 5.82 -1.24
CA LEU A 38 -6.39 6.88 -0.25
C LEU A 38 -6.49 6.35 1.19
N MET A 39 -7.52 5.55 1.48
CA MET A 39 -7.65 4.89 2.78
C MET A 39 -6.43 4.02 3.10
N GLN A 40 -5.99 3.19 2.15
CA GLN A 40 -4.80 2.35 2.33
C GLN A 40 -3.54 3.18 2.64
N ARG A 41 -3.39 4.37 2.02
CA ARG A 41 -2.25 5.26 2.27
C ARG A 41 -2.30 5.87 3.67
N ASN A 42 -3.49 6.30 4.12
CA ASN A 42 -3.68 6.99 5.40
C ASN A 42 -3.52 6.08 6.63
N HIS A 43 -3.57 4.76 6.44
CA HIS A 43 -3.33 3.80 7.52
C HIS A 43 -1.85 3.64 7.89
N TRP A 44 -0.91 4.16 7.11
CA TRP A 44 0.50 4.10 7.49
C TRP A 44 0.85 5.29 8.38
N GLN A 45 1.16 5.00 9.63
CA GLN A 45 1.56 6.00 10.62
C GLN A 45 3.06 5.87 10.90
N PRO A 46 3.78 6.96 11.19
CA PRO A 46 5.17 6.89 11.61
C PRO A 46 5.30 5.97 12.84
N CYS A 47 6.38 5.19 12.89
CA CYS A 47 6.66 4.40 14.08
C CYS A 47 6.93 5.35 15.25
N ASP A 48 6.00 5.41 16.21
CA ASP A 48 6.21 6.20 17.43
C ASP A 48 7.48 5.76 18.16
N ASN A 49 8.09 6.69 18.92
CA ASN A 49 9.28 6.46 19.75
C ASN A 49 9.16 5.26 20.74
N ALA A 50 7.94 4.74 20.93
CA ALA A 50 7.70 3.54 21.71
C ALA A 50 8.26 2.25 21.06
N LEU A 51 8.43 2.23 19.73
CA LEU A 51 9.02 1.09 19.04
C LEU A 51 10.54 1.26 18.94
N LYS A 52 11.27 0.65 19.87
CA LYS A 52 12.73 0.57 19.77
C LYS A 52 13.11 -0.40 18.65
N ILE A 53 13.37 0.15 17.46
CA ILE A 53 14.03 -0.59 16.37
C ILE A 53 15.39 -1.07 16.92
N PRO A 54 15.72 -2.38 16.86
CA PRO A 54 17.02 -2.86 17.29
C PRO A 54 18.14 -2.14 16.53
N GLN A 55 19.16 -1.68 17.24
CA GLN A 55 20.25 -0.91 16.64
C GLN A 55 20.95 -1.68 15.51
N ASP A 56 21.14 -2.98 15.68
CA ASP A 56 21.74 -3.84 14.67
C ASP A 56 20.93 -3.84 13.37
N PHE A 57 19.60 -3.90 13.47
CA PHE A 57 18.72 -3.85 12.30
C PHE A 57 18.77 -2.48 11.62
N ARG A 58 18.85 -1.40 12.40
CA ARG A 58 19.02 -0.05 11.84
C ARG A 58 20.34 0.08 11.09
N ASN A 59 21.45 -0.40 11.67
CA ASN A 59 22.75 -0.40 11.03
C ASN A 59 22.73 -1.20 9.70
N GLN A 60 22.00 -2.31 9.64
CA GLN A 60 21.82 -3.08 8.40
C GLN A 60 21.06 -2.29 7.33
N LEU A 61 20.01 -1.56 7.72
CA LEU A 61 19.26 -0.70 6.82
C LEU A 61 20.12 0.44 6.28
N ASP A 62 20.90 1.07 7.15
CA ASP A 62 21.80 2.18 6.79
C ASP A 62 22.90 1.70 5.84
N HIS A 63 23.58 0.58 6.15
CA HIS A 63 24.61 0.00 5.28
C HIS A 63 24.06 -0.42 3.91
N PHE A 64 22.85 -1.00 3.87
CA PHE A 64 22.20 -1.30 2.60
C PHE A 64 21.85 -0.01 1.84
N ALA A 65 21.33 1.02 2.53
CA ALA A 65 21.02 2.30 1.90
C ALA A 65 22.26 2.95 1.29
N GLU A 66 23.38 2.98 2.02
CA GLU A 66 24.67 3.49 1.56
C GLU A 66 25.16 2.72 0.32
N SER A 67 25.03 1.39 0.30
CA SER A 67 25.38 0.57 -0.87
C SER A 67 24.61 0.92 -2.14
N GLN A 68 23.41 1.50 -1.98
CA GLN A 68 22.56 1.94 -3.09
C GLN A 68 22.71 3.45 -3.37
N GLY A 69 23.64 4.15 -2.73
CA GLY A 69 23.78 5.61 -2.81
C GLY A 69 22.58 6.36 -2.21
N GLY A 70 21.94 5.75 -1.22
CA GLY A 70 20.74 6.26 -0.56
C GLY A 70 20.91 6.48 0.93
N GLN A 71 19.80 6.84 1.57
CA GLN A 71 19.72 7.04 3.02
C GLN A 71 18.43 6.46 3.59
N PHE A 72 18.47 6.01 4.84
CA PHE A 72 17.27 5.65 5.56
C PHE A 72 16.38 6.87 5.81
N VAL A 73 15.08 6.72 5.55
CA VAL A 73 14.09 7.81 5.64
C VAL A 73 13.25 7.70 6.90
N GLY A 74 12.92 6.48 7.31
CA GLY A 74 12.04 6.27 8.44
C GLY A 74 11.34 4.92 8.45
N CYS A 75 10.56 4.73 9.50
CA CYS A 75 9.75 3.55 9.77
C CYS A 75 8.28 3.99 9.84
N GLU A 76 7.40 3.19 9.25
CA GLU A 76 5.96 3.36 9.38
C GLU A 76 5.31 2.02 9.72
N VAL A 77 4.28 2.06 10.56
CA VAL A 77 3.46 0.92 10.95
C VAL A 77 2.09 1.02 10.31
N TYR A 78 1.56 -0.12 9.89
CA TYR A 78 0.19 -0.18 9.40
C TYR A 78 -0.79 -0.14 10.59
N TRP A 79 -1.53 0.96 10.71
CA TRP A 79 -2.49 1.24 11.77
C TRP A 79 -3.89 1.52 11.22
N VAL A 80 -4.86 0.72 11.67
CA VAL A 80 -6.27 0.90 11.35
C VAL A 80 -7.00 1.33 12.63
N GLU A 81 -7.51 2.56 12.63
CA GLU A 81 -8.38 3.06 13.70
C GLU A 81 -9.61 2.16 13.83
N ASN A 82 -10.05 1.90 15.07
CA ASN A 82 -11.19 1.02 15.40
C ASN A 82 -11.04 -0.47 15.07
N GLU A 83 -9.83 -0.97 14.75
CA GLU A 83 -9.62 -2.41 14.61
C GLU A 83 -9.59 -3.11 15.98
N PRO A 84 -10.27 -4.26 16.18
CA PRO A 84 -10.28 -4.99 17.44
C PRO A 84 -8.87 -5.41 17.84
N GLU A 85 -8.57 -5.32 19.13
CA GLU A 85 -7.22 -5.41 19.68
C GLU A 85 -6.48 -6.70 19.30
N ARG A 86 -7.20 -7.82 19.17
CA ARG A 86 -6.64 -9.10 18.70
C ARG A 86 -6.15 -9.05 17.25
N LYS A 87 -6.88 -8.37 16.35
CA LYS A 87 -6.43 -8.14 14.96
C LYS A 87 -5.31 -7.11 14.91
N ARG A 88 -5.42 -6.07 15.75
CA ARG A 88 -4.39 -5.05 15.93
C ARG A 88 -3.07 -5.67 16.40
N GLN A 89 -3.05 -6.58 17.37
CA GLN A 89 -1.84 -7.26 17.83
C GLN A 89 -1.22 -8.17 16.75
N ARG A 90 -2.05 -8.82 15.91
CA ARG A 90 -1.56 -9.59 14.75
C ARG A 90 -0.95 -8.71 13.67
N ARG A 91 -1.49 -7.49 13.47
CA ARG A 91 -1.04 -6.51 12.47
C ARG A 91 -0.02 -5.50 12.98
N ARG A 92 0.17 -5.39 14.29
CA ARG A 92 1.33 -4.75 14.94
C ARG A 92 2.65 -5.38 14.48
N GLY A 93 2.61 -6.47 13.71
CA GLY A 93 3.75 -6.96 12.96
C GLY A 93 4.08 -6.16 11.71
N ASN A 94 3.15 -5.48 11.03
CA ASN A 94 3.38 -4.96 9.67
C ASN A 94 4.04 -3.58 9.68
N TYR A 95 5.35 -3.59 9.50
CA TYR A 95 6.19 -2.41 9.36
C TYR A 95 6.60 -2.20 7.92
N ARG A 96 6.82 -0.95 7.55
CA ARG A 96 7.57 -0.60 6.36
C ARG A 96 8.72 0.33 6.69
N PHE A 97 9.88 0.03 6.12
CA PHE A 97 11.08 0.84 6.25
C PHE A 97 11.41 1.48 4.92
N GLY A 98 11.59 2.80 4.93
CA GLY A 98 11.82 3.62 3.76
C GLY A 98 13.31 3.89 3.55
N ILE A 99 13.81 3.64 2.34
CA ILE A 99 15.15 4.02 1.91
C ILE A 99 15.02 4.93 0.70
N ARG A 100 15.65 6.11 0.73
CA ARG A 100 15.62 7.08 -0.37
C ARG A 100 16.85 6.89 -1.25
N VAL A 101 16.63 6.56 -2.51
CA VAL A 101 17.67 6.45 -3.55
C VAL A 101 17.24 7.32 -4.73
N ASN A 102 18.10 8.20 -5.24
CA ASN A 102 17.82 9.07 -6.39
C ASN A 102 16.47 9.80 -6.28
N ASN A 103 16.21 10.41 -5.12
CA ASN A 103 14.98 11.15 -4.81
C ASN A 103 13.68 10.31 -4.79
N ARG A 104 13.77 8.98 -4.86
CA ARG A 104 12.65 8.06 -4.73
C ARG A 104 12.73 7.29 -3.42
N THR A 105 11.65 7.29 -2.63
CA THR A 105 11.56 6.46 -1.43
C THR A 105 11.10 5.05 -1.81
N MET A 106 11.94 4.07 -1.52
CA MET A 106 11.65 2.65 -1.63
C MET A 106 11.21 2.12 -0.28
N TRP A 107 9.99 1.63 -0.21
CA TRP A 107 9.46 0.96 0.97
C TRP A 107 9.73 -0.54 0.92
N SER A 108 10.27 -1.08 2.00
CA SER A 108 10.42 -2.51 2.25
C SER A 108 9.46 -2.92 3.37
N TYR A 109 8.82 -4.10 3.28
CA TYR A 109 7.79 -4.52 4.23
C TYR A 109 8.30 -5.66 5.11
N TRP A 110 8.01 -5.56 6.41
CA TRP A 110 8.57 -6.43 7.44
C TRP A 110 7.51 -6.79 8.48
N SER A 111 7.62 -7.99 9.05
CA SER A 111 6.83 -8.46 10.17
C SER A 111 7.64 -8.44 11.47
N LEU A 112 7.17 -7.81 12.55
CA LEU A 112 7.80 -7.91 13.87
C LEU A 112 7.39 -9.22 14.54
N LEU A 113 8.39 -10.02 14.89
CA LEU A 113 8.21 -11.27 15.63
C LEU A 113 8.09 -11.01 17.14
N PRO A 114 7.48 -11.93 17.91
CA PRO A 114 7.42 -11.83 19.37
C PRO A 114 8.78 -11.72 20.05
N SER A 115 9.84 -12.21 19.40
CA SER A 115 11.25 -12.08 19.83
C SER A 115 11.82 -10.66 19.68
N GLY A 116 11.09 -9.73 19.05
CA GLY A 116 11.58 -8.38 18.74
C GLY A 116 12.37 -8.27 17.43
N SER A 117 12.58 -9.37 16.71
CA SER A 117 13.26 -9.37 15.41
C SER A 117 12.31 -9.10 14.24
N PHE A 118 12.81 -8.46 13.18
CA PHE A 118 12.05 -8.22 11.95
C PHE A 118 12.24 -9.34 10.92
N ARG A 119 11.13 -9.86 10.40
CA ARG A 119 11.09 -10.84 9.31
C ARG A 119 10.73 -10.15 8.00
N PRO A 120 11.42 -10.43 6.88
CA PRO A 120 11.10 -9.83 5.59
C PRO A 120 9.79 -10.38 5.01
N GLU A 121 8.94 -9.49 4.47
CA GLU A 121 7.64 -9.84 3.86
C GLU A 121 7.55 -9.45 2.37
N SER A 122 8.46 -8.59 1.88
CA SER A 122 8.50 -8.19 0.47
C SER A 122 9.82 -8.51 -0.21
N PRO A 123 9.87 -8.64 -1.55
CA PRO A 123 11.12 -8.89 -2.28
C PRO A 123 12.25 -7.91 -1.93
N LYS A 124 11.91 -6.64 -1.69
CA LYS A 124 12.86 -5.61 -1.24
C LYS A 124 13.39 -5.89 0.17
N ALA A 125 12.52 -6.30 1.09
CA ALA A 125 12.94 -6.70 2.44
C ALA A 125 13.85 -7.93 2.41
N TYR A 126 13.54 -8.92 1.57
CA TYR A 126 14.41 -10.09 1.38
C TYR A 126 15.77 -9.72 0.79
N ALA A 127 15.84 -8.76 -0.13
CA ALA A 127 17.11 -8.27 -0.67
C ALA A 127 17.99 -7.64 0.42
N ILE A 128 17.40 -6.79 1.26
CA ILE A 128 18.09 -6.17 2.41
C ILE A 128 18.58 -7.25 3.38
N TRP A 129 17.70 -8.18 3.75
CA TRP A 129 18.02 -9.25 4.68
C TRP A 129 19.11 -10.21 4.19
N ARG A 130 19.16 -10.47 2.88
CA ARG A 130 20.25 -11.26 2.27
C ARG A 130 21.56 -10.49 2.26
N TYR A 131 21.51 -9.19 1.98
CA TYR A 131 22.68 -8.33 1.98
C TYR A 131 23.28 -8.18 3.38
N SER A 132 22.45 -8.24 4.42
CA SER A 132 22.90 -8.10 5.81
C SER A 132 23.36 -9.41 6.47
N ARG A 133 23.34 -10.53 5.75
CA ARG A 133 23.91 -11.80 6.23
C ARG A 133 25.40 -11.88 5.83
N PRO A 134 26.30 -12.23 6.76
CA PRO A 134 27.70 -12.53 6.45
C PRO A 134 27.83 -13.74 5.52
#